data_AF-A0A1B4Q1E9-F1
#
_entry.id   AF-A0A1B4Q1E9-F1
#
_cell.length_a   1.000
_cell.length_b   1.000
_cell.length_c   1.000
_cell.angle_alpha   90.00
_cell.angle_beta   90.00
_cell.angle_gamma   90.00
#
_symmetry.space_group_name_H-M   'P 1'
#
loop_
_entity.id
_entity.type
_entity.pdbx_description
1 polymer ?
#
loop_
_entity_poly.entity_id
_entity_poly.type
_entity_poly.pdbx_seq_one_letter_code
_entity_poly.pdbx_strand_id
1 'polypeptide(L)'
;MFKRSITQYLYVMPVLFAMVGHAQAEGCNFSPRYEDEGGLSGWPARIRNSSDAALRHAFQNNACTFIMGEHSGGYVPKGAPNSRHITVRRNGRTCHVFKKHSNLRWDARYPTTCF
;
A
#
# COMPACT_ATOMS: atom_id res chain seq x y z
N MET A 1 7.11 -50.93 56.81
CA MET A 1 5.71 -50.50 57.00
C MET A 1 5.59 -49.02 56.64
N PHE A 2 4.64 -48.69 55.75
CA PHE A 2 4.17 -47.35 55.27
C PHE A 2 5.19 -46.41 54.58
N LYS A 3 5.29 -46.26 53.25
CA LYS A 3 4.41 -45.65 52.19
C LYS A 3 4.03 -44.17 52.37
N ARG A 4 4.56 -43.30 51.47
CA ARG A 4 3.87 -42.26 50.64
C ARG A 4 4.94 -41.53 49.79
N SER A 5 4.97 -41.46 48.45
CA SER A 5 4.04 -41.12 47.34
C SER A 5 4.18 -39.66 46.84
N ILE A 6 4.63 -39.54 45.57
CA ILE A 6 4.31 -38.56 44.50
C ILE A 6 4.96 -37.17 44.73
N THR A 7 5.62 -36.50 43.77
CA THR A 7 5.15 -36.15 42.43
C THR A 7 6.31 -35.76 41.48
N GLN A 8 6.34 -36.37 40.29
CA GLN A 8 7.08 -35.91 39.11
C GLN A 8 6.61 -34.51 38.70
N TYR A 9 7.51 -33.54 38.59
CA TYR A 9 7.25 -32.34 37.80
C TYR A 9 8.05 -32.41 36.49
N LEU A 10 7.36 -32.95 35.49
CA LEU A 10 7.58 -32.68 34.08
C LEU A 10 7.61 -31.16 33.88
N TYR A 11 8.76 -30.62 33.49
CA TYR A 11 8.79 -29.31 32.83
C TYR A 11 8.93 -29.52 31.33
N VAL A 12 7.77 -29.51 30.70
CA VAL A 12 7.57 -29.41 29.26
C VAL A 12 8.03 -28.03 28.80
N MET A 13 8.90 -28.01 27.80
CA MET A 13 9.38 -26.85 27.06
C MET A 13 8.24 -25.93 26.58
N PRO A 14 8.42 -24.60 26.57
CA PRO A 14 7.86 -23.76 25.53
C PRO A 14 8.95 -23.43 24.51
N VAL A 15 8.87 -24.10 23.36
CA VAL A 15 9.52 -23.66 22.12
C VAL A 15 8.88 -22.33 21.75
N LEU A 16 9.57 -21.21 21.98
CA LEU A 16 9.17 -19.92 21.44
C LEU A 16 9.40 -19.94 19.92
N PHE A 17 8.34 -20.33 19.20
CA PHE A 17 8.17 -20.00 17.79
C PHE A 17 8.19 -18.47 17.67
N ALA A 18 9.35 -17.90 17.32
CA ALA A 18 9.44 -16.54 16.83
C ALA A 18 8.76 -16.49 15.45
N MET A 19 7.43 -16.42 15.43
CA MET A 19 6.69 -15.97 14.25
C MET A 19 6.92 -14.47 14.10
N VAL A 20 8.11 -14.11 13.61
CA VAL A 20 8.36 -12.80 13.04
C VAL A 20 7.61 -12.80 11.71
N GLY A 21 6.31 -12.55 11.78
CA GLY A 21 5.53 -12.18 10.62
C GLY A 21 6.20 -10.97 10.02
N HIS A 22 6.87 -11.15 8.88
CA HIS A 22 7.40 -10.05 8.11
C HIS A 22 6.19 -9.25 7.67
N ALA A 23 5.88 -8.16 8.38
CA ALA A 23 5.00 -7.13 7.87
C ALA A 23 5.67 -6.63 6.58
N GLN A 24 5.29 -7.24 5.45
CA GLN A 24 5.70 -6.77 4.14
C GLN A 24 5.22 -5.31 4.08
N ALA A 25 6.15 -4.37 3.93
CA ALA A 25 5.78 -2.98 3.77
C ALA A 25 4.79 -2.90 2.60
N GLU A 26 3.56 -2.46 2.86
CA GLU A 26 2.54 -2.30 1.81
C GLU A 26 3.09 -1.40 0.72
N GLY A 27 3.02 -1.84 -0.54
CA GLY A 27 3.60 -1.07 -1.63
C GLY A 27 3.36 -1.66 -3.01
N CYS A 28 3.45 -0.83 -4.03
CA CYS A 28 3.62 -1.36 -5.39
C CYS A 28 5.09 -1.71 -5.63
N ASN A 29 5.33 -2.67 -6.54
CA ASN A 29 6.64 -2.86 -7.15
C ASN A 29 7.07 -1.62 -7.95
N PHE A 30 8.33 -1.52 -8.35
CA PHE A 30 8.86 -0.38 -9.09
C PHE A 30 9.28 -0.81 -10.50
N SER A 31 8.87 -0.05 -11.52
CA SER A 31 9.43 -0.21 -12.86
C SER A 31 10.88 0.31 -12.88
N PRO A 32 11.75 -0.17 -13.79
CA PRO A 32 13.15 0.27 -13.86
C PRO A 32 13.38 1.77 -14.14
N ARG A 33 12.32 2.52 -14.47
CA ARG A 33 12.36 3.92 -14.92
C ARG A 33 11.28 4.79 -14.29
N TYR A 34 10.75 4.36 -13.15
CA TYR A 34 9.65 5.09 -12.53
C TYR A 34 10.03 6.52 -12.14
N GLU A 35 11.31 6.84 -11.96
CA GLU A 35 11.76 8.18 -11.56
C GLU A 35 12.16 9.11 -12.72
N ASP A 36 12.09 8.66 -13.98
CA ASP A 36 12.56 9.43 -15.13
C ASP A 36 11.86 10.80 -15.26
N GLU A 37 10.60 10.91 -14.85
CA GLU A 37 9.85 12.19 -14.87
C GLU A 37 9.76 12.89 -13.50
N GLY A 38 9.86 12.14 -12.41
CA GLY A 38 9.73 12.68 -11.06
C GLY A 38 9.64 11.59 -9.99
N GLY A 39 9.72 11.98 -8.72
CA GLY A 39 9.73 11.06 -7.59
C GLY A 39 8.34 10.70 -7.04
N LEU A 40 8.33 9.79 -6.06
CA LEU A 40 7.12 9.27 -5.40
C LEU A 40 6.86 9.85 -4.00
N SER A 41 7.49 10.96 -3.63
CA SER A 41 7.35 11.52 -2.28
C SER A 41 5.89 11.81 -1.89
N GLY A 42 5.44 11.16 -0.82
CA GLY A 42 4.07 11.22 -0.30
C GLY A 42 3.01 10.51 -1.15
N TRP A 43 3.35 9.99 -2.34
CA TRP A 43 2.40 9.33 -3.23
C TRP A 43 1.88 7.97 -2.75
N PRO A 44 2.68 7.10 -2.11
CA PRO A 44 2.17 5.86 -1.50
C PRO A 44 1.02 6.08 -0.51
N ALA A 45 1.07 7.16 0.29
CA ALA A 45 -0.04 7.52 1.18
C ALA A 45 -1.30 7.93 0.39
N ARG A 46 -1.13 8.59 -0.76
CA ARG A 46 -2.24 8.96 -1.64
C ARG A 46 -2.87 7.74 -2.30
N ILE A 47 -2.07 6.73 -2.65
CA ILE A 47 -2.60 5.44 -3.17
C ILE A 47 -3.41 4.72 -2.09
N ARG A 48 -2.90 4.63 -0.85
CA ARG A 48 -3.65 4.03 0.28
C ARG A 48 -5.01 4.69 0.50
N ASN A 49 -5.15 5.97 0.18
CA ASN A 49 -6.41 6.70 0.23
C ASN A 49 -6.95 7.11 -1.17
N SER A 50 -6.68 6.30 -2.20
CA SER A 50 -7.18 6.52 -3.56
C SER A 50 -8.71 6.39 -3.62
N SER A 51 -9.39 7.10 -4.52
CA SER A 51 -10.83 6.93 -4.77
C SER A 51 -11.16 5.55 -5.37
N ASP A 52 -10.21 4.92 -6.07
CA ASP A 52 -10.39 3.58 -6.64
C ASP A 52 -10.14 2.49 -5.60
N ALA A 53 -11.18 1.72 -5.26
CA ALA A 53 -11.12 0.72 -4.21
C ALA A 53 -10.18 -0.43 -4.49
N ALA A 54 -10.13 -0.85 -5.74
CA ALA A 54 -9.36 -2.01 -6.10
C ALA A 54 -7.87 -1.65 -6.29
N LEU A 55 -7.53 -0.36 -6.49
CA LEU A 55 -6.14 0.13 -6.43
C LEU A 55 -5.65 0.16 -4.98
N ARG A 56 -6.47 0.63 -4.04
CA ARG A 56 -6.13 0.54 -2.60
C ARG A 56 -5.84 -0.91 -2.21
N HIS A 57 -6.71 -1.83 -2.61
CA HIS A 57 -6.53 -3.26 -2.34
C HIS A 57 -5.26 -3.81 -3.01
N ALA A 58 -4.99 -3.47 -4.27
CA ALA A 58 -3.78 -3.91 -4.96
C ALA A 58 -2.51 -3.40 -4.26
N PHE A 59 -2.52 -2.15 -3.78
CA PHE A 59 -1.41 -1.57 -3.03
C PHE A 59 -1.14 -2.30 -1.71
N GLN A 60 -2.19 -2.65 -0.96
CA GLN A 60 -2.07 -3.39 0.30
C GLN A 60 -1.53 -4.83 0.09
N ASN A 61 -1.77 -5.42 -1.08
CA ASN A 61 -1.39 -6.79 -1.40
C ASN A 61 -0.15 -6.89 -2.29
N ASN A 62 0.61 -5.81 -2.47
CA ASN A 62 1.78 -5.75 -3.34
C ASN A 62 1.51 -6.19 -4.80
N ALA A 63 0.28 -5.95 -5.27
CA ALA A 63 -0.24 -6.39 -6.58
C ALA A 63 -0.35 -5.23 -7.59
N CYS A 64 0.50 -4.22 -7.45
CA CYS A 64 0.62 -3.09 -8.37
C CYS A 64 2.08 -2.76 -8.66
N THR A 65 2.31 -1.92 -9.67
CA THR A 65 3.65 -1.46 -10.07
C THR A 65 3.61 0.05 -10.31
N PHE A 66 4.49 0.81 -9.67
CA PHE A 66 4.78 2.19 -10.05
C PHE A 66 5.43 2.20 -11.42
N ILE A 67 4.78 2.85 -12.38
CA ILE A 67 5.28 2.94 -13.76
C ILE A 67 6.05 4.24 -13.96
N MET A 68 5.55 5.32 -13.36
CA MET A 68 6.09 6.68 -13.50
C MET A 68 5.71 7.52 -12.28
N GLY A 69 6.65 8.28 -11.76
CA GLY A 69 6.49 9.17 -10.62
C GLY A 69 5.79 10.47 -11.02
N GLU A 70 5.95 11.53 -10.22
CA GLU A 70 5.13 12.74 -10.41
C GLU A 70 5.39 13.41 -11.77
N HIS A 71 4.35 13.51 -12.59
CA HIS A 71 4.38 14.16 -13.89
C HIS A 71 3.05 14.88 -14.17
N SER A 72 2.93 15.55 -15.32
CA SER A 72 1.74 16.31 -15.72
C SER A 72 1.30 15.95 -17.12
N GLY A 73 -0.02 15.94 -17.36
CA GLY A 73 -0.60 15.70 -18.69
C GLY A 73 -1.98 15.07 -18.62
N GLY A 74 -2.64 14.96 -19.78
CA GLY A 74 -3.90 14.24 -19.92
C GLY A 74 -5.11 14.89 -19.24
N TYR A 75 -6.15 14.08 -19.03
CA TYR A 75 -7.41 14.48 -18.42
C TYR A 75 -7.29 14.69 -16.90
N VAL A 76 -7.88 15.78 -16.40
CA VAL A 76 -7.95 16.10 -14.97
C VAL A 76 -9.33 15.69 -14.43
N PRO A 77 -9.42 14.69 -13.53
CA PRO A 77 -10.69 14.29 -12.95
C PRO A 77 -11.21 15.31 -11.94
N LYS A 78 -12.53 15.29 -11.70
CA LYS A 78 -13.15 16.10 -10.64
C LYS A 78 -12.47 15.85 -9.29
N GLY A 79 -12.16 16.95 -8.59
CA GLY A 79 -11.51 16.93 -7.28
C GLY A 79 -9.99 16.98 -7.32
N ALA A 80 -9.37 16.89 -8.51
CA ALA A 80 -7.96 17.20 -8.69
C ALA A 80 -7.79 18.69 -9.00
N PRO A 81 -6.78 19.38 -8.42
CA PRO A 81 -6.56 20.80 -8.66
C PRO A 81 -5.88 21.08 -10.01
N ASN A 82 -5.14 20.11 -10.54
CA ASN A 82 -4.42 20.19 -11.80
C ASN A 82 -4.08 18.78 -12.31
N SER A 83 -3.37 18.70 -13.42
CA SER A 83 -2.96 17.46 -14.07
C SER A 83 -1.76 16.76 -13.43
N ARG A 84 -1.28 17.16 -12.23
CA ARG A 84 -0.18 16.46 -11.58
C ARG A 84 -0.62 15.14 -10.97
N HIS A 85 0.04 14.06 -11.40
CA HIS A 85 -0.29 12.70 -10.99
C HIS A 85 0.92 11.77 -11.06
N ILE A 86 0.75 10.55 -10.56
CA ILE A 86 1.65 9.41 -10.80
C ILE A 86 0.92 8.34 -11.62
N THR A 87 1.69 7.49 -12.29
CA THR A 87 1.14 6.36 -13.05
C THR A 87 1.48 5.04 -12.35
N VAL A 88 0.45 4.26 -12.07
CA VAL A 88 0.51 2.97 -11.39
C VAL A 88 -0.21 1.94 -12.23
N ARG A 89 0.36 0.75 -12.40
CA ARG A 89 -0.28 -0.37 -13.10
C ARG A 89 -0.75 -1.43 -12.12
N ARG A 90 -1.93 -2.00 -12.38
CA ARG A 90 -2.52 -3.08 -11.56
C ARG A 90 -3.40 -3.96 -12.42
N ASN A 91 -3.20 -5.27 -12.36
CA ASN A 91 -3.95 -6.26 -13.15
C ASN A 91 -4.09 -5.85 -14.64
N GLY A 92 -3.01 -5.36 -15.25
CA GLY A 92 -3.02 -4.92 -16.64
C GLY A 92 -3.70 -3.57 -16.92
N ARG A 93 -4.31 -2.91 -15.92
CA ARG A 93 -4.92 -1.58 -16.03
C ARG A 93 -3.93 -0.50 -15.61
N THR A 94 -4.00 0.65 -16.27
CA THR A 94 -3.20 1.83 -15.92
C THR A 94 -4.05 2.78 -15.11
N CYS A 95 -3.56 3.14 -13.93
CA CYS A 95 -4.21 4.05 -13.01
C CYS A 95 -3.37 5.32 -12.82
N HIS A 96 -4.05 6.47 -12.81
CA HIS A 96 -3.46 7.77 -12.54
C HIS A 96 -3.98 8.26 -11.19
N VAL A 97 -3.07 8.53 -10.25
CA VAL A 97 -3.42 9.02 -8.91
C VAL A 97 -3.05 10.49 -8.84
N PHE A 98 -4.02 11.35 -8.51
CA PHE A 98 -3.87 12.80 -8.51
C PHE A 98 -3.78 13.35 -7.08
N LYS A 99 -3.27 14.58 -6.96
CA LYS A 99 -3.48 15.38 -5.75
C LYS A 99 -4.96 15.75 -5.64
N LYS A 100 -5.45 15.96 -4.41
CA LYS A 100 -6.82 16.44 -4.17
C LYS A 100 -6.84 17.96 -3.93
N HIS A 101 -7.92 18.62 -4.30
CA HIS A 101 -8.08 20.06 -4.06
C HIS A 101 -8.14 20.36 -2.54
N SER A 102 -7.56 21.47 -2.11
CA SER A 102 -7.50 21.89 -0.71
C SER A 102 -8.86 22.23 -0.08
N ASN A 103 -9.88 22.50 -0.89
CA ASN A 103 -11.24 22.82 -0.43
C ASN A 103 -12.11 21.57 -0.24
N LEU A 104 -11.62 20.39 -0.59
CA LEU A 104 -12.30 19.14 -0.30
C LEU A 104 -12.18 18.82 1.18
N ARG A 105 -13.15 18.08 1.71
CA ARG A 105 -13.11 17.60 3.09
C ARG A 105 -11.82 16.83 3.37
N TRP A 106 -11.37 16.88 4.62
CA TRP A 106 -10.13 16.22 5.05
C TRP A 106 -10.16 14.71 4.80
N ASP A 107 -11.34 14.09 4.92
CA ASP A 107 -11.63 12.68 4.67
C ASP A 107 -11.85 12.32 3.20
N ALA A 108 -11.90 13.30 2.30
CA ALA A 108 -12.04 13.05 0.87
C ALA A 108 -10.85 12.22 0.34
N ARG A 109 -11.14 11.23 -0.49
CA ARG A 109 -10.14 10.36 -1.14
C ARG A 109 -9.41 11.09 -2.26
N TYR A 110 -8.21 10.63 -2.58
CA TYR A 110 -7.42 11.16 -3.69
C TYR A 110 -8.04 10.75 -5.02
N PRO A 111 -8.32 11.69 -5.93
CA PRO A 111 -8.88 11.37 -7.24
C PRO A 111 -8.01 10.36 -7.98
N THR A 112 -8.63 9.37 -8.59
CA THR A 112 -7.94 8.32 -9.33
C THR A 112 -8.79 7.88 -10.51
N THR A 113 -8.16 7.76 -11.66
CA THR A 113 -8.74 7.20 -12.88
C THR A 113 -8.00 5.91 -13.25
N CYS A 114 -8.70 4.90 -13.77
CA CYS A 114 -8.10 3.63 -14.16
C CYS A 114 -8.70 3.11 -15.48
N PHE A 115 -7.86 2.82 -16.47
CA PHE A 115 -8.26 2.39 -17.82
C PHE A 115 -7.75 0.99 -18.12
#